data_AF-A0A960S0B0-F1
#
_entry.id   AF-A0A960S0B0-F1
#
_cell.length_a   1.000
_cell.length_b   1.000
_cell.length_c   1.000
_cell.angle_alpha   90.00
_cell.angle_beta   90.00
_cell.angle_gamma   90.00
#
_symmetry.space_group_name_H-M   'P 1'
#
loop_
_entity.id
_entity.type
_entity.pdbx_description
1 polymer ?
#
loop_
_entity_poly.entity_id
_entity_poly.type
_entity_poly.pdbx_seq_one_letter_code
_entity_poly.pdbx_strand_id
1 'polypeptide(L)'
;MKSCIVVAVLFFSLFASRLEAKRIFLLIGPSDSIHKLSELHVRGPKGERVFLGYRTTAFYLGLGIGLSKQGYVLGCVDNPRKYYPLTPEVIKELQKENYLPTPLPSYQPGKLDYLFACSLWWALGAFLLFYVSKGFLHLLDVWRKKRGGRRAYDPMTIVVAKRPKRRF
;
A
#
# COMPACT_ATOMS: atom_id res chain seq x y z
N MET A 1 16.03 14.76 15.13
CA MET A 1 15.36 13.49 14.71
C MET A 1 13.92 13.34 15.20
N LYS A 2 13.59 13.64 16.48
CA LYS A 2 12.21 13.53 16.99
C LYS A 2 11.21 14.44 16.27
N SER A 3 11.65 15.63 15.86
CA SER A 3 10.82 16.63 15.18
C SER A 3 10.39 16.22 13.76
N CYS A 4 11.22 15.49 13.01
CA CYS A 4 10.86 15.04 11.66
C CYS A 4 9.75 13.99 11.66
N ILE A 5 9.71 13.14 12.69
CA ILE A 5 8.68 12.11 12.86
C ILE A 5 7.34 12.79 13.18
N VAL A 6 7.33 13.82 14.03
CA VAL A 6 6.12 14.57 14.37
C VAL A 6 5.57 15.30 13.15
N VAL A 7 6.43 15.90 12.32
CA VAL A 7 6.02 16.56 11.08
C VAL A 7 5.47 15.56 10.06
N ALA A 8 6.09 14.38 9.91
CA ALA A 8 5.58 13.34 9.02
C ALA A 8 4.22 12.78 9.49
N VAL A 9 4.03 12.59 10.80
CA VAL A 9 2.75 12.16 11.39
C VAL A 9 1.67 13.23 11.24
N LEU A 10 2.02 14.50 11.48
CA LEU A 10 1.10 15.63 11.27
C LEU A 10 0.72 15.76 9.79
N PHE A 11 1.68 15.64 8.88
CA PHE A 11 1.43 15.68 7.44
C PHE A 11 0.54 14.53 6.99
N PHE A 12 0.77 13.31 7.49
CA PHE A 12 -0.08 12.16 7.23
C PHE A 12 -1.50 12.34 7.80
N SER A 13 -1.63 12.93 9.00
CA SER A 13 -2.94 13.21 9.61
C SER A 13 -3.72 14.31 8.89
N LEU A 14 -3.03 15.32 8.37
CA LEU A 14 -3.61 16.41 7.58
C LEU A 14 -3.97 15.97 6.15
N PHE A 15 -3.22 15.00 5.58
CA PHE A 15 -3.55 14.41 4.28
C PHE A 15 -4.73 13.42 4.40
N ALA A 16 -4.78 12.64 5.49
CA ALA A 16 -5.89 11.74 5.79
C ALA A 16 -7.21 12.49 6.02
N SER A 17 -7.16 13.70 6.57
CA SER A 17 -8.35 14.53 6.82
C SER A 17 -8.90 15.26 5.58
N ARG A 18 -8.15 15.30 4.46
CA ARG A 18 -8.66 15.80 3.17
C ARG A 18 -9.28 14.73 2.27
N LEU A 19 -9.14 13.45 2.61
CA LEU A 19 -9.90 12.37 1.97
C LEU A 19 -11.27 12.33 2.65
N GLU A 20 -12.25 13.01 2.05
CA GLU A 20 -13.62 13.08 2.53
C GLU A 20 -14.11 11.71 3.04
N ALA A 21 -14.26 11.63 4.37
CA ALA A 21 -14.71 10.47 5.12
C ALA A 21 -16.23 10.21 4.94
N LYS A 22 -16.74 10.27 3.70
CA LYS A 22 -18.12 9.87 3.35
C LYS A 22 -18.25 8.43 2.86
N ARG A 23 -17.15 7.66 2.75
CA ARG A 23 -17.17 6.26 2.25
C ARG A 23 -16.19 5.29 2.94
N ILE A 24 -15.71 5.59 4.14
CA ILE A 24 -14.70 4.74 4.81
C ILE A 24 -15.31 3.52 5.51
N PHE A 25 -16.64 3.44 5.69
CA PHE A 25 -17.17 2.43 6.61
C PHE A 25 -17.31 0.99 6.08
N LEU A 26 -17.41 0.69 4.77
CA LEU A 26 -17.77 -0.69 4.32
C LEU A 26 -17.30 -1.10 2.90
N LEU A 27 -16.15 -0.65 2.38
CA LEU A 27 -15.64 -1.20 1.11
C LEU A 27 -14.76 -2.44 1.37
N ILE A 28 -15.41 -3.52 1.80
CA ILE A 28 -14.83 -4.86 1.79
C ILE A 28 -15.33 -5.55 0.53
N GLY A 29 -14.45 -5.76 -0.44
CA GLY A 29 -14.81 -6.48 -1.66
C GLY A 29 -14.15 -5.96 -2.94
N PRO A 30 -14.42 -6.63 -4.07
CA PRO A 30 -13.96 -6.20 -5.38
C PRO A 30 -14.69 -4.94 -5.82
N SER A 31 -13.93 -3.94 -6.26
CA SER A 31 -14.43 -2.74 -6.92
C SER A 31 -13.99 -2.76 -8.37
N ASP A 32 -14.94 -2.90 -9.28
CA ASP A 32 -14.68 -2.80 -10.71
C ASP A 32 -14.61 -1.34 -11.16
N SER A 33 -13.66 -1.06 -12.05
CA SER A 33 -13.51 0.25 -12.68
C SER A 33 -13.19 0.08 -14.16
N ILE A 34 -13.84 0.89 -14.99
CA ILE A 34 -13.67 0.88 -16.44
C ILE A 34 -12.99 2.18 -16.83
N HIS A 35 -11.81 2.07 -17.42
CA HIS A 35 -11.02 3.20 -17.88
C HIS A 35 -11.27 3.40 -19.37
N LYS A 36 -11.82 4.55 -19.76
CA LYS A 36 -12.03 4.90 -21.17
C LYS A 36 -10.66 5.08 -21.84
N LEU A 37 -10.40 4.30 -22.88
CA LEU A 37 -9.16 4.35 -23.68
C LEU A 37 -9.38 5.15 -24.95
N SER A 38 -10.43 4.83 -25.71
CA SER A 38 -10.74 5.49 -26.97
C SER A 38 -12.25 5.50 -27.20
N GLU A 39 -12.73 6.55 -27.83
CA GLU A 39 -14.10 6.61 -28.32
C GLU A 39 -14.19 5.83 -29.64
N LEU A 40 -15.24 5.04 -29.81
CA LEU A 40 -15.48 4.29 -31.03
C LEU A 40 -16.66 4.94 -31.76
N HIS A 41 -16.58 5.02 -33.08
CA HIS A 41 -17.70 5.46 -33.92
C HIS A 41 -18.75 4.36 -34.14
N VAL A 42 -18.57 3.21 -33.49
CA VAL A 42 -19.39 2.02 -33.62
C VAL A 42 -20.50 2.04 -32.58
N ARG A 43 -21.67 1.53 -32.94
CA ARG A 43 -22.78 1.33 -32.00
C ARG A 43 -22.73 -0.08 -31.45
N GLY A 44 -23.06 -0.23 -30.17
CA GLY A 44 -23.17 -1.54 -29.55
C GLY A 44 -24.32 -2.36 -30.16
N PRO A 45 -24.46 -3.65 -29.77
CA PRO A 45 -25.49 -4.54 -30.30
C PRO A 45 -26.94 -4.03 -30.14
N LYS A 46 -27.14 -3.11 -29.18
CA LYS A 46 -28.44 -2.49 -28.87
C LYS A 46 -28.60 -1.08 -29.44
N GLY A 47 -27.69 -0.64 -30.32
CA GLY A 47 -27.69 0.71 -30.89
C GLY A 47 -27.13 1.80 -29.95
N GLU A 48 -26.63 1.43 -28.77
CA GLU A 48 -26.05 2.35 -27.78
C GLU A 48 -24.66 2.83 -28.23
N ARG A 49 -24.25 4.05 -27.81
CA ARG A 49 -22.89 4.54 -28.07
C ARG A 49 -21.90 3.81 -27.16
N VAL A 50 -20.90 3.17 -27.77
CA VAL A 50 -19.88 2.40 -27.04
C VAL A 50 -18.50 3.02 -27.17
N PHE A 51 -17.67 2.81 -26.15
CA PHE A 51 -16.27 3.20 -26.15
C PHE A 51 -15.38 2.00 -25.82
N LEU A 52 -14.15 2.01 -26.31
CA LEU A 52 -13.15 1.04 -25.91
C LEU A 52 -12.64 1.40 -24.52
N GLY A 53 -12.81 0.48 -23.58
CA GLY A 53 -12.32 0.62 -22.22
C GLY A 53 -11.45 -0.54 -21.79
N TYR A 54 -10.75 -0.35 -20.68
CA TYR A 54 -10.03 -1.41 -19.98
C TYR A 54 -10.65 -1.61 -18.60
N ARG A 55 -10.98 -2.86 -18.25
CA ARG A 55 -11.53 -3.20 -16.95
C ARG A 55 -10.41 -3.60 -15.99
N THR A 56 -10.42 -2.95 -14.83
CA THR A 56 -9.58 -3.31 -13.69
C THR A 56 -10.45 -3.57 -12.47
N THR A 57 -10.07 -4.55 -11.68
CA THR A 57 -10.72 -4.86 -10.40
C THR A 57 -9.73 -4.57 -9.28
N ALA A 58 -10.08 -3.64 -8.40
CA ALA A 58 -9.32 -3.34 -7.20
C ALA A 58 -9.94 -4.05 -6.00
N PHE A 59 -9.13 -4.66 -5.15
CA PHE A 59 -9.59 -5.33 -3.94
C PHE A 59 -9.31 -4.47 -2.72
N TYR A 60 -10.34 -4.23 -1.91
CA TYR A 60 -10.27 -3.41 -0.71
C TYR A 60 -10.66 -4.20 0.54
N LEU A 61 -9.92 -3.97 1.62
CA LEU A 61 -10.23 -4.38 3.00
C LEU A 61 -9.89 -3.20 3.92
N GLY A 62 -10.72 -2.15 3.87
CA GLY A 62 -10.43 -0.84 4.48
C GLY A 62 -9.34 -0.04 3.77
N LEU A 63 -8.27 -0.71 3.31
CA LEU A 63 -7.23 -0.19 2.43
C LEU A 63 -7.10 -1.07 1.17
N GLY A 64 -6.47 -0.55 0.13
CA GLY A 64 -6.24 -1.30 -1.11
C GLY A 64 -5.24 -2.44 -0.89
N ILE A 65 -5.61 -3.65 -1.30
CA ILE A 65 -4.79 -4.87 -1.24
C ILE A 65 -4.00 -5.05 -2.55
N GLY A 66 -4.68 -4.84 -3.68
CA GLY A 66 -4.09 -4.97 -5.00
C GLY A 66 -5.06 -4.67 -6.14
N LEU A 67 -4.50 -4.61 -7.35
CA LEU A 67 -5.23 -4.32 -8.58
C LEU A 67 -5.04 -5.46 -9.59
N SER A 68 -6.14 -6.03 -10.06
CA SER A 68 -6.18 -7.07 -11.09
C SER A 68 -6.63 -6.51 -12.43
N LYS A 69 -5.96 -6.95 -13.50
CA LYS A 69 -6.26 -6.56 -14.88
C LYS A 69 -7.18 -7.61 -15.51
N GLN A 70 -8.40 -7.23 -15.87
CA GLN A 70 -9.40 -8.16 -16.42
C GLN A 70 -9.39 -8.18 -17.95
N GLY A 71 -8.95 -7.10 -18.62
CA GLY A 71 -8.84 -7.02 -20.08
C GLY A 71 -9.66 -5.88 -20.70
N TYR A 72 -9.74 -5.89 -22.03
CA TYR A 72 -10.50 -4.90 -22.80
C TYR A 72 -12.00 -5.19 -22.72
N VAL A 73 -12.79 -4.11 -22.68
CA VAL A 73 -14.26 -4.17 -22.65
C VAL A 73 -14.83 -3.04 -23.51
N LEU A 74 -16.03 -3.23 -24.03
CA LEU A 74 -16.81 -2.14 -24.60
C LEU A 74 -17.70 -1.55 -23.51
N GLY A 75 -17.40 -0.33 -23.09
CA GLY A 75 -18.23 0.41 -22.13
C GLY A 75 -19.35 1.15 -22.84
N CYS A 76 -20.52 1.23 -22.20
CA CYS A 76 -21.62 2.07 -22.70
C CYS A 76 -21.45 3.51 -22.21
N VAL A 77 -21.52 4.49 -23.11
CA VAL A 77 -21.44 5.92 -22.75
C VAL A 77 -22.63 6.31 -21.86
N ASP A 78 -23.82 5.78 -22.19
CA ASP A 78 -25.06 6.11 -21.48
C ASP A 78 -25.15 5.45 -20.09
N ASN A 79 -24.40 4.36 -19.86
CA ASN A 79 -24.42 3.65 -18.58
C ASN A 79 -23.03 3.09 -18.20
N PRO A 80 -22.32 3.70 -17.24
CA PRO A 80 -20.96 3.30 -16.88
C PRO A 80 -20.89 1.94 -16.16
N ARG A 81 -22.02 1.37 -15.73
CA ARG A 81 -22.06 0.03 -15.12
C ARG A 81 -22.26 -1.08 -16.15
N LYS A 82 -22.72 -0.75 -17.35
CA LYS A 82 -22.91 -1.72 -18.42
C LYS A 82 -21.66 -1.81 -19.27
N TYR A 83 -21.24 -3.03 -19.55
CA TYR A 83 -20.12 -3.31 -20.43
C TYR A 83 -20.30 -4.65 -21.11
N TYR A 84 -19.68 -4.78 -22.28
CA TYR A 84 -19.58 -6.04 -23.01
C TYR A 84 -18.15 -6.56 -22.93
N PRO A 85 -17.91 -7.76 -22.40
CA PRO A 85 -16.59 -8.35 -22.36
C PRO A 85 -16.10 -8.63 -23.79
N LEU A 86 -14.87 -8.19 -24.11
CA LEU A 86 -14.25 -8.49 -25.39
C LEU A 86 -13.35 -9.71 -25.23
N THR A 87 -13.76 -10.83 -25.80
CA THR A 87 -12.89 -12.01 -25.94
C THR A 87 -11.87 -11.75 -27.06
N PRO A 88 -10.70 -12.42 -27.02
CA PRO A 88 -9.67 -12.25 -28.05
C PRO A 88 -10.15 -12.62 -29.46
N GLU A 89 -11.17 -13.47 -29.58
CA GLU A 89 -11.83 -13.83 -30.84
C GLU A 89 -12.61 -12.64 -31.41
N VAL A 90 -13.49 -12.05 -30.60
CA VAL A 90 -14.30 -10.87 -30.99
C VAL A 90 -13.42 -9.67 -31.30
N ILE A 91 -12.32 -9.47 -30.57
CA ILE A 91 -11.35 -8.41 -30.88
C ILE A 91 -10.79 -8.58 -32.30
N LYS A 92 -10.41 -9.81 -32.68
CA LYS A 92 -9.85 -10.07 -34.02
C LYS A 92 -10.88 -9.83 -35.11
N GLU A 93 -12.13 -10.21 -34.89
CA GLU A 93 -13.23 -9.94 -35.83
C GLU A 93 -13.46 -8.44 -36.00
N LEU A 94 -13.60 -7.70 -34.90
CA LEU A 94 -13.79 -6.26 -34.95
C LEU A 94 -12.57 -5.51 -35.52
N GLN A 95 -11.36 -6.03 -35.35
CA GLN A 95 -10.16 -5.49 -35.99
C GLN A 95 -10.12 -5.78 -37.49
N LYS A 96 -10.58 -6.95 -37.95
CA LYS A 96 -10.72 -7.26 -39.39
C LYS A 96 -11.72 -6.33 -40.06
N GLU A 97 -12.80 -5.99 -39.35
CA GLU A 97 -13.84 -5.09 -39.82
C GLU A 97 -13.48 -3.60 -39.69
N ASN A 98 -12.26 -3.27 -39.25
CA ASN A 98 -11.77 -1.91 -38.98
C ASN A 98 -12.58 -1.12 -37.93
N TYR A 99 -13.35 -1.82 -37.09
CA TYR A 99 -14.09 -1.24 -35.97
C TYR A 99 -13.22 -0.94 -34.75
N LEU A 100 -12.11 -1.66 -34.59
CA LEU A 100 -11.12 -1.44 -33.53
C LEU A 100 -9.75 -1.07 -34.12
N PRO A 101 -9.00 -0.17 -33.46
CA PRO A 101 -7.64 0.15 -33.89
C PRO A 101 -6.70 -1.07 -33.77
N THR A 102 -5.83 -1.22 -34.77
CA THR A 102 -4.73 -2.18 -34.83
C THR A 102 -3.40 -1.40 -34.83
N PRO A 103 -2.55 -1.50 -33.78
CA PRO A 103 -2.69 -2.29 -32.55
C PRO A 103 -3.61 -1.65 -31.50
N LEU A 104 -4.10 -2.46 -30.56
CA LEU A 104 -4.90 -1.96 -29.43
C LEU A 104 -4.08 -1.01 -28.54
N PRO A 105 -4.65 0.11 -28.07
CA PRO A 105 -3.96 1.02 -27.17
C PRO A 105 -3.63 0.33 -25.85
N SER A 106 -2.34 0.30 -25.50
CA SER A 106 -1.87 -0.30 -24.25
C SER A 106 -2.42 0.45 -23.05
N TYR A 107 -3.10 -0.27 -22.15
CA TYR A 107 -3.57 0.31 -20.89
C TYR A 107 -2.45 0.33 -19.84
N GLN A 108 -2.14 1.51 -19.34
CA GLN A 108 -1.29 1.71 -18.17
C GLN A 108 -2.14 2.26 -17.02
N PRO A 109 -2.27 1.53 -15.90
CA PRO A 109 -2.95 2.08 -14.72
C PRO A 109 -2.22 3.33 -14.24
N GLY A 110 -2.98 4.29 -13.70
CA GLY A 110 -2.41 5.50 -13.14
C GLY A 110 -1.45 5.16 -12.00
N LYS A 111 -0.34 5.91 -11.87
CA LYS A 111 0.63 5.71 -10.78
C LYS A 111 -0.04 5.80 -9.40
N LEU A 112 -1.04 6.68 -9.28
CA LEU A 112 -1.83 6.84 -8.06
C LEU A 112 -2.74 5.65 -7.80
N ASP A 113 -3.39 5.09 -8.82
CA ASP A 113 -4.24 3.89 -8.65
C ASP A 113 -3.44 2.73 -8.08
N TYR A 114 -2.19 2.57 -8.52
CA TYR A 114 -1.29 1.56 -7.97
C TYR A 114 -0.87 1.87 -6.52
N LEU A 115 -0.58 3.14 -6.22
CA LEU A 115 -0.22 3.57 -4.87
C LEU A 115 -1.35 3.30 -3.87
N PHE A 116 -2.58 3.64 -4.25
CA PHE A 116 -3.76 3.41 -3.42
C PHE A 116 -4.14 1.92 -3.34
N ALA A 117 -4.03 1.19 -4.46
CA ALA A 117 -4.28 -0.25 -4.49
C ALA A 117 -3.28 -1.05 -3.65
N CYS A 118 -2.07 -0.53 -3.39
CA CYS A 118 -1.08 -1.17 -2.52
C CYS A 118 -0.97 -0.52 -1.13
N SER A 119 -1.88 0.40 -0.77
CA SER A 119 -1.81 1.18 0.47
C SER A 119 -1.79 0.33 1.74
N LEU A 120 -2.42 -0.85 1.72
CA LEU A 120 -2.39 -1.78 2.85
C LEU A 120 -0.97 -2.26 3.17
N TRP A 121 -0.18 -2.58 2.15
CA TRP A 121 1.19 -3.07 2.33
C TRP A 121 2.11 -2.00 2.89
N TRP A 122 1.91 -0.75 2.48
CA TRP A 122 2.63 0.38 3.05
C TRP A 122 2.30 0.58 4.54
N ALA A 123 1.02 0.49 4.91
CA ALA A 123 0.60 0.57 6.30
C ALA A 123 1.19 -0.58 7.14
N LEU A 124 1.14 -1.81 6.62
CA LEU A 124 1.69 -2.99 7.30
C LEU A 124 3.22 -2.89 7.45
N GLY A 125 3.92 -2.48 6.40
CA GLY A 125 5.37 -2.27 6.41
C GLY A 125 5.78 -1.19 7.42
N ALA A 126 5.07 -0.07 7.46
CA ALA A 126 5.31 0.99 8.44
C ALA A 126 5.06 0.51 9.88
N PHE A 127 3.99 -0.25 10.10
CA PHE A 127 3.68 -0.83 11.40
C PHE A 127 4.77 -1.80 11.85
N LEU A 128 5.18 -2.73 10.99
CA LEU A 128 6.20 -3.73 11.30
C LEU A 128 7.56 -3.07 11.58
N LEU A 129 7.94 -2.08 10.77
CA LEU A 129 9.18 -1.32 10.96
C LEU A 129 9.18 -0.57 12.30
N PHE A 130 8.05 0.00 12.72
CA PHE A 130 7.91 0.67 14.01
C PHE A 130 8.15 -0.29 15.19
N TYR A 131 7.55 -1.48 15.17
CA TYR A 131 7.71 -2.48 16.23
C TYR A 131 9.13 -3.07 16.27
N VAL A 132 9.71 -3.40 15.10
CA VAL A 132 11.09 -3.90 15.01
C VAL A 132 12.07 -2.86 15.55
N SER A 133 11.89 -1.58 15.19
CA SER A 133 12.73 -0.49 15.69
C SER A 133 12.65 -0.36 17.21
N LYS A 134 11.44 -0.45 17.79
CA LYS A 134 11.26 -0.43 19.25
C LYS A 134 11.87 -1.63 19.94
N GLY A 135 11.69 -2.83 19.41
CA GLY A 135 12.29 -4.05 19.94
C GLY A 135 13.81 -3.98 19.92
N PHE A 136 14.39 -3.50 18.82
CA PHE A 136 15.83 -3.29 18.68
C PHE A 136 16.36 -2.24 19.67
N LEU A 137 15.68 -1.10 19.82
CA LEU A 137 16.04 -0.08 20.80
C LEU A 137 15.98 -0.60 22.25
N HIS A 138 14.96 -1.41 22.57
CA HIS A 138 14.87 -2.06 23.88
C HIS A 138 16.02 -3.04 24.12
N LEU A 139 16.37 -3.84 23.11
CA LEU A 139 17.47 -4.79 23.18
C LEU A 139 18.83 -4.07 23.36
N LEU A 140 19.02 -2.95 22.67
CA LEU A 140 20.18 -2.09 22.84
C LEU A 140 20.25 -1.49 24.25
N ASP A 141 19.12 -1.08 24.84
CA ASP A 141 19.11 -0.53 26.20
C ASP A 141 19.41 -1.60 27.26
N VAL A 142 18.90 -2.82 27.09
CA VAL A 142 19.25 -3.98 27.93
C VAL A 142 20.74 -4.29 27.83
N TRP A 143 21.29 -4.34 26.62
CA TRP A 143 22.72 -4.59 26.41
C TRP A 143 23.60 -3.46 26.98
N ARG A 144 23.16 -2.20 26.86
CA ARG A 144 23.82 -1.04 27.46
C ARG A 144 23.85 -1.13 28.98
N LYS A 145 22.73 -1.46 29.63
CA LYS A 145 22.67 -1.67 31.09
C LYS A 145 23.59 -2.79 31.55
N LYS A 146 23.64 -3.91 30.82
CA LYS A 146 24.52 -5.06 31.12
C LYS A 146 26.01 -4.72 31.00
N ARG A 147 26.40 -3.77 30.13
CA ARG A 147 27.79 -3.27 30.04
C ARG A 147 28.11 -2.17 31.06
N GLY A 148 27.12 -1.38 31.48
CA GLY A 148 27.30 -0.38 32.54
C GLY A 148 27.53 -0.97 33.94
N GLY A 149 26.93 -2.12 34.23
CA GLY A 149 27.07 -2.81 35.53
C GLY A 149 28.42 -3.50 35.79
N ARG A 150 29.33 -3.61 34.81
CA ARG A 150 30.67 -4.21 35.00
C ARG A 150 31.76 -3.20 35.37
N ARG A 151 31.42 -1.94 35.63
CA ARG A 151 32.36 -0.89 36.09
C ARG A 151 32.26 -0.58 37.59
N ALA A 152 31.67 -1.48 38.38
CA ALA A 152 31.77 -1.49 39.83
C ALA A 152 32.63 -2.68 40.29
N TYR A 153 33.88 -2.72 39.83
CA TYR A 153 34.92 -3.38 40.61
C TYR A 153 35.47 -2.26 41.48
N ASP A 154 35.24 -2.34 42.79
CA ASP A 154 35.85 -1.48 43.78
C ASP A 154 37.08 -2.21 44.32
N PRO A 155 38.29 -1.99 43.78
CA PRO A 155 39.46 -2.73 44.20
C PRO A 155 40.15 -2.05 45.38
N MET A 156 39.45 -1.56 46.43
CA MET A 156 40.14 -1.05 47.63
C MET A 156 39.39 -1.21 48.98
N THR A 157 38.87 -2.40 49.27
CA THR A 157 38.76 -2.83 50.68
C THR A 157 39.83 -3.88 50.99
N ILE A 158 41.07 -3.41 51.12
CA ILE A 158 42.12 -4.17 51.80
C ILE A 158 41.74 -4.19 53.27
N VAL A 159 41.18 -5.30 53.74
CA VAL A 159 40.96 -5.56 55.16
C VAL A 159 42.34 -5.68 55.81
N VAL A 160 42.81 -4.59 56.44
CA VAL A 160 44.02 -4.60 57.25
C VAL A 160 43.77 -5.47 58.48
N ALA A 161 44.18 -6.74 58.39
CA ALA A 161 44.16 -7.68 59.51
C ALA A 161 45.07 -7.16 60.64
N LYS A 162 44.44 -6.74 61.74
CA LYS A 162 45.10 -6.25 62.96
C LYS A 162 45.88 -7.40 63.60
N ARG A 163 47.22 -7.33 63.61
CA ARG A 163 48.09 -8.36 64.24
C ARG A 163 47.75 -8.51 65.74
N PRO A 164 47.66 -9.74 66.27
CA PRO A 164 47.49 -9.95 67.71
C PRO A 164 48.78 -9.60 68.46
N LYS A 165 48.61 -8.81 69.53
CA LYS A 165 49.64 -8.36 70.45
C LYS A 165 50.11 -9.55 71.31
N ARG A 166 51.31 -10.10 71.03
CA ARG A 166 51.95 -11.08 71.92
C ARG A 166 52.16 -10.43 73.29
N ARG A 167 51.58 -11.03 74.34
CA ARG A 167 51.99 -10.77 75.72
C ARG A 167 53.20 -11.66 76.02
N PHE A 168 54.20 -11.04 76.65
CA PHE A 168 55.33 -11.70 77.29
C PHE A 168 54.86 -12.51 78.48
#